data_AF-A0A2E6ALB3-F1
#
_entry.id   AF-A0A2E6ALB3-F1
#
_cell.length_a   1.000
_cell.length_b   1.000
_cell.length_c   1.000
_cell.angle_alpha   90.00
_cell.angle_beta   90.00
_cell.angle_gamma   90.00
#
_symmetry.space_group_name_H-M   'P 1'
#
loop_
_entity.id
_entity.type
_entity.pdbx_description
1 polymer ?
#
loop_
_entity_poly.entity_id
_entity_poly.type
_entity_poly.pdbx_seq_one_letter_code
_entity_poly.pdbx_strand_id
1 'polypeptide(L)'
;MTNPFTLQSLRHWTTQQRPNIRVTAPVFVTLCYFHIFCSSAIADHEMPFQVTSVRGHVVWFADALEQVGIGTVADARDRTLAIQTDDGRIIPMIETLRARAFRVDERLREMHVELIVRQYKRTPALSVLKILQIEDGKKYRIDYWCDVCAIVMYESGPCSCCQDDNRLRRTPLGEATETFNPPPSSTNLP
;
A
#
# COMPACT_ATOMS: atom_id res chain seq x y z
N MET A 1 -10.60 -36.58 -41.82
CA MET A 1 -10.02 -37.03 -40.54
C MET A 1 -10.74 -36.29 -39.43
N THR A 2 -11.64 -37.01 -38.77
CA THR A 2 -12.49 -36.59 -37.66
C THR A 2 -11.77 -36.86 -36.34
N ASN A 3 -11.71 -35.90 -35.43
CA ASN A 3 -11.90 -36.22 -34.01
C ASN A 3 -12.32 -35.01 -33.17
N PRO A 4 -13.45 -35.08 -32.45
CA PRO A 4 -13.87 -34.15 -31.42
C PRO A 4 -13.33 -34.58 -30.05
N PHE A 5 -12.82 -33.66 -29.24
CA PHE A 5 -12.48 -33.94 -27.84
C PHE A 5 -13.54 -33.34 -26.91
N THR A 6 -14.45 -34.22 -26.51
CA THR A 6 -15.56 -34.00 -25.59
C THR A 6 -15.08 -34.01 -24.14
N LEU A 7 -15.59 -33.07 -23.36
CA LEU A 7 -15.48 -32.98 -21.89
C LEU A 7 -16.19 -34.16 -21.21
N GLN A 8 -15.47 -34.91 -20.38
CA GLN A 8 -16.07 -35.73 -19.31
C GLN A 8 -15.02 -36.20 -18.31
N SER A 9 -15.18 -35.85 -17.03
CA SER A 9 -15.29 -36.83 -15.95
C SER A 9 -15.47 -36.16 -14.59
N LEU A 10 -16.67 -36.39 -14.07
CA LEU A 10 -17.12 -36.16 -12.71
C LEU A 10 -16.26 -36.99 -11.75
N ARG A 11 -15.60 -36.35 -10.77
CA ARG A 11 -15.05 -37.07 -9.61
C ARG A 11 -16.13 -37.15 -8.54
N HIS A 12 -16.76 -38.32 -8.49
CA HIS A 12 -17.63 -38.74 -7.42
C HIS A 12 -16.83 -38.88 -6.13
N TRP A 13 -17.20 -38.08 -5.12
CA TRP A 13 -16.74 -38.21 -3.76
C TRP A 13 -17.42 -39.43 -3.12
N THR A 14 -16.63 -40.43 -2.79
CA THR A 14 -17.04 -41.61 -2.03
C THR A 14 -17.44 -41.22 -0.61
N THR A 15 -18.72 -41.37 -0.31
CA THR A 15 -19.31 -41.35 1.04
C THR A 15 -18.74 -42.47 1.90
N GLN A 16 -17.87 -42.12 2.83
CA GLN A 16 -17.36 -43.00 3.88
C GLN A 16 -18.45 -43.22 4.94
N GLN A 17 -19.00 -44.43 4.94
CA GLN A 17 -20.01 -44.90 5.91
C GLN A 17 -19.43 -44.93 7.33
N ARG A 18 -20.09 -44.27 8.29
CA ARG A 18 -19.81 -44.39 9.72
C ARG A 18 -20.69 -45.47 10.34
N PRO A 19 -20.16 -46.32 11.24
CA PRO A 19 -20.90 -47.43 11.84
C PRO A 19 -21.89 -46.98 12.94
N ASN A 20 -22.99 -47.73 12.99
CA ASN A 20 -24.05 -47.70 14.01
C ASN A 20 -23.51 -47.78 15.44
N ILE A 21 -23.73 -46.72 16.23
CA ILE A 21 -23.59 -46.76 17.69
C ILE A 21 -24.99 -46.68 18.28
N ARG A 22 -25.42 -47.78 18.91
CA ARG A 22 -26.65 -47.88 19.70
C ARG A 22 -26.43 -47.11 21.00
N VAL A 23 -27.20 -46.04 21.21
CA VAL A 23 -27.23 -45.29 22.48
C VAL A 23 -28.44 -45.77 23.28
N THR A 24 -28.18 -46.53 24.34
CA THR A 24 -29.13 -46.76 25.43
C THR A 24 -28.94 -45.65 26.46
N ALA A 25 -29.94 -44.78 26.63
CA ALA A 25 -29.95 -43.74 27.64
C ALA A 25 -30.81 -44.17 28.84
N PRO A 26 -30.36 -43.92 30.09
CA PRO A 26 -31.25 -43.55 31.15
C PRO A 26 -31.06 -42.07 31.50
N VAL A 27 -32.20 -41.42 31.54
CA VAL A 27 -32.54 -40.13 32.14
C VAL A 27 -31.64 -39.77 33.33
N PHE A 28 -30.80 -38.74 33.15
CA PHE A 28 -30.37 -37.87 34.24
C PHE A 28 -30.49 -36.43 33.78
N VAL A 29 -31.51 -35.77 34.35
CA VAL A 29 -31.75 -34.33 34.27
C VAL A 29 -30.57 -33.64 34.93
N THR A 30 -29.73 -32.99 34.14
CA THR A 30 -28.77 -32.00 34.63
C THR A 30 -28.93 -30.76 33.78
N LEU A 31 -29.40 -29.68 34.43
CA LEU A 31 -29.39 -28.33 33.90
C LEU A 31 -27.95 -27.96 33.51
N CYS A 32 -27.58 -28.14 32.24
CA CYS A 32 -26.44 -27.45 31.66
C CYS A 32 -26.96 -26.23 30.93
N TYR A 33 -26.76 -25.08 31.58
CA TYR A 33 -26.84 -23.74 31.04
C TYR A 33 -25.92 -23.65 29.81
N PHE A 34 -26.43 -24.05 28.65
CA PHE A 34 -25.72 -23.96 27.37
C PHE A 34 -25.77 -22.50 26.93
N HIS A 35 -24.91 -21.67 27.51
CA HIS A 35 -24.48 -20.45 26.85
C HIS A 35 -23.86 -20.87 25.52
N ILE A 36 -24.65 -20.76 24.47
CA ILE A 36 -24.18 -20.68 23.09
C ILE A 36 -23.34 -19.40 23.01
N PHE A 37 -22.07 -19.50 23.44
CA PHE A 37 -21.04 -18.57 23.01
C PHE A 37 -20.75 -18.92 21.55
N CYS A 38 -21.58 -18.37 20.66
CA CYS A 38 -21.25 -18.25 19.25
C CYS A 38 -20.12 -17.21 19.15
N SER A 39 -18.91 -17.60 19.54
CA SER A 39 -17.71 -16.80 19.31
C SER A 39 -17.37 -16.95 17.84
N SER A 40 -17.99 -16.10 17.03
CA SER A 40 -17.60 -15.91 15.63
C SER A 40 -16.18 -15.37 15.68
N ALA A 41 -15.19 -16.24 15.51
CA ALA A 41 -13.82 -15.84 15.25
C ALA A 41 -13.81 -15.15 13.90
N ILE A 42 -14.09 -13.84 13.91
CA ILE A 42 -13.72 -12.95 12.82
C ILE A 42 -12.19 -13.04 12.81
N ALA A 43 -11.65 -13.78 11.86
CA ALA A 43 -10.21 -13.79 11.63
C ALA A 43 -9.83 -12.36 11.25
N ASP A 44 -9.13 -11.67 12.15
CA ASP A 44 -8.57 -10.35 11.87
C ASP A 44 -7.66 -10.47 10.64
N HIS A 45 -8.10 -9.91 9.51
CA HIS A 45 -7.28 -9.86 8.32
C HIS A 45 -6.21 -8.78 8.52
N GLU A 46 -5.07 -9.20 9.05
CA GLU A 46 -3.95 -8.31 9.27
C GLU A 46 -3.48 -7.69 7.94
N MET A 47 -3.42 -6.36 7.91
CA MET A 47 -3.00 -5.63 6.71
C MET A 47 -1.56 -6.04 6.33
N PRO A 48 -1.27 -6.26 5.03
CA PRO A 48 0.05 -6.72 4.59
C PRO A 48 1.13 -5.62 4.64
N PHE A 49 0.78 -4.43 5.13
CA PHE A 49 1.64 -3.26 5.23
C PHE A 49 1.40 -2.49 6.52
N GLN A 50 2.42 -1.74 6.92
CA GLN A 50 2.33 -0.70 7.95
C GLN A 50 2.49 0.67 7.31
N VAL A 51 1.78 1.68 7.84
CA VAL A 51 1.94 3.07 7.43
C VAL A 51 3.00 3.70 8.34
N THR A 52 4.06 4.25 7.76
CA THR A 52 5.15 4.89 8.49
C THR A 52 5.60 6.18 7.81
N SER A 53 6.42 6.96 8.50
CA SER A 53 7.05 8.18 7.99
C SER A 53 8.53 7.95 7.80
N VAL A 54 9.07 8.37 6.65
CA VAL A 54 10.50 8.24 6.30
C VAL A 54 11.01 9.58 5.80
N ARG A 55 12.17 10.02 6.30
CA ARG A 55 12.79 11.29 5.92
C ARG A 55 14.07 11.10 5.13
N GLY A 56 14.31 11.98 4.16
CA GLY A 56 15.52 11.97 3.35
C GLY A 56 15.34 12.65 1.99
N HIS A 57 16.15 12.22 1.02
CA HIS A 57 16.12 12.69 -0.36
C HIS A 57 15.74 11.56 -1.32
N VAL A 58 14.95 11.89 -2.33
CA VAL A 58 14.62 10.94 -3.40
C VAL A 58 15.69 11.01 -4.47
N VAL A 59 16.26 9.85 -4.80
CA VAL A 59 17.39 9.71 -5.71
C VAL A 59 17.14 8.58 -6.70
N TRP A 60 17.91 8.55 -7.78
CA TRP A 60 18.00 7.36 -8.60
C TRP A 60 18.66 6.23 -7.80
N PHE A 61 18.04 5.06 -7.81
CA PHE A 61 18.51 3.94 -7.00
C PHE A 61 19.91 3.47 -7.43
N ALA A 62 20.19 3.51 -8.73
CA ALA A 62 21.51 3.21 -9.27
C ALA A 62 22.60 4.14 -8.71
N ASP A 63 22.33 5.45 -8.67
CA ASP A 63 23.28 6.45 -8.17
C ASP A 63 23.55 6.23 -6.67
N ALA A 64 22.50 5.92 -5.90
CA ALA A 64 22.63 5.62 -4.47
C ALA A 64 23.44 4.33 -4.21
N LEU A 65 23.27 3.31 -5.05
CA LEU A 65 24.04 2.06 -4.98
C LEU A 65 25.52 2.28 -5.33
N GLU A 66 25.80 3.13 -6.31
CA GLU A 66 27.18 3.44 -6.72
C GLU A 66 27.96 4.12 -5.58
N GLN A 67 27.31 4.98 -4.79
CA GLN A 67 27.89 5.60 -3.59
C GLN A 67 28.36 4.59 -2.53
N VAL A 68 27.78 3.39 -2.49
CA VAL A 68 28.18 2.30 -1.59
C VAL A 68 29.01 1.22 -2.28
N GLY A 69 29.52 1.50 -3.48
CA GLY A 69 30.40 0.61 -4.25
C GLY A 69 29.68 -0.47 -5.04
N ILE A 70 28.36 -0.36 -5.25
CA ILE A 70 27.56 -1.31 -6.03
C ILE A 70 27.25 -0.68 -7.39
N GLY A 71 27.99 -1.08 -8.42
CA GLY A 71 27.76 -0.63 -9.80
C GLY A 71 26.49 -1.22 -10.42
N THR A 72 25.90 -0.50 -11.38
CA THR A 72 24.77 -0.96 -12.19
C THR A 72 25.08 -0.78 -13.69
N VAL A 73 24.36 -1.51 -14.54
CA VAL A 73 24.46 -1.32 -16.01
C VAL A 73 23.84 0.02 -16.41
N ALA A 74 24.36 0.65 -17.47
CA ALA A 74 23.94 1.99 -17.90
C ALA A 74 22.42 2.11 -18.11
N ASP A 75 21.79 1.11 -18.72
CA ASP A 75 20.34 1.13 -19.01
C ASP A 75 19.44 1.07 -17.77
N ALA A 76 20.01 0.78 -16.60
CA ALA A 76 19.30 0.70 -15.32
C ALA A 76 19.34 2.02 -14.52
N ARG A 77 20.18 2.99 -14.90
CA ARG A 77 20.45 4.20 -14.09
C ARG A 77 19.19 4.97 -13.71
N ASP A 78 18.35 5.26 -14.71
CA ASP A 78 17.14 6.06 -14.52
C ASP A 78 15.87 5.20 -14.44
N ARG A 79 15.96 3.94 -14.01
CA ARG A 79 14.82 3.01 -14.02
C ARG A 79 14.08 2.93 -12.70
N THR A 80 14.78 3.06 -11.59
CA THR A 80 14.21 2.87 -10.25
C THR A 80 14.57 4.03 -9.36
N LEU A 81 13.59 4.54 -8.62
CA LEU A 81 13.80 5.55 -7.59
C LEU A 81 13.97 4.89 -6.22
N ALA A 82 14.70 5.56 -5.34
CA ALA A 82 14.84 5.21 -3.94
C ALA A 82 14.76 6.46 -3.07
N ILE A 83 14.47 6.29 -1.79
CA ILE A 83 14.77 7.31 -0.79
C ILE A 83 16.11 6.96 -0.13
N GLN A 84 17.04 7.90 -0.14
CA GLN A 84 18.20 7.89 0.72
C GLN A 84 17.82 8.61 2.00
N THR A 85 17.71 7.88 3.08
CA THR A 85 17.18 8.39 4.35
C THR A 85 18.24 9.14 5.14
N ASP A 86 17.81 9.99 6.07
CA ASP A 86 18.72 10.77 6.93
C ASP A 86 19.65 9.88 7.77
N ASP A 87 19.23 8.65 8.06
CA ASP A 87 20.03 7.63 8.76
C ASP A 87 20.91 6.77 7.82
N GLY A 88 21.00 7.15 6.54
CA GLY A 88 21.90 6.54 5.55
C GLY A 88 21.39 5.26 4.87
N ARG A 89 20.15 4.83 5.13
CA ARG A 89 19.55 3.69 4.44
C ARG A 89 19.12 4.07 3.03
N ILE A 90 19.19 3.12 2.11
CA ILE A 90 18.70 3.27 0.74
C ILE A 90 17.49 2.33 0.60
N ILE A 91 16.30 2.91 0.45
CA ILE A 91 15.05 2.14 0.41
C ILE A 91 14.41 2.30 -0.98
N PRO A 92 14.27 1.22 -1.77
CA PRO A 92 13.68 1.30 -3.10
C PRO A 92 12.20 1.68 -3.03
N MET A 93 11.73 2.38 -4.04
CA MET A 93 10.36 2.90 -4.11
C MET A 93 9.56 2.21 -5.21
N ILE A 94 8.33 1.83 -4.90
CA ILE A 94 7.37 1.27 -5.85
C ILE A 94 6.81 2.41 -6.71
N GLU A 95 6.81 2.21 -8.03
CA GLU A 95 6.32 3.17 -9.02
C GLU A 95 4.78 3.29 -8.99
N THR A 96 4.26 3.99 -7.99
CA THR A 96 2.86 4.42 -7.90
C THR A 96 2.66 5.77 -8.58
N LEU A 97 1.41 6.19 -8.83
CA LEU A 97 1.10 7.51 -9.41
C LEU A 97 1.82 8.66 -8.67
N ARG A 98 1.89 8.58 -7.33
CA ARG A 98 2.56 9.60 -6.51
C ARG A 98 4.08 9.48 -6.54
N ALA A 99 4.62 8.26 -6.63
CA ALA A 99 6.06 8.06 -6.77
C ALA A 99 6.58 8.51 -8.14
N ARG A 100 5.78 8.35 -9.20
CA ARG A 100 6.10 8.79 -10.56
C ARG A 100 6.31 10.30 -10.66
N ALA A 101 5.71 11.08 -9.75
CA ALA A 101 5.97 12.51 -9.66
C ALA A 101 7.47 12.84 -9.50
N PHE A 102 8.20 12.05 -8.70
CA PHE A 102 9.65 12.24 -8.50
C PHE A 102 10.47 11.91 -9.75
N ARG A 103 9.91 11.16 -10.70
CA ARG A 103 10.56 10.88 -11.98
C ARG A 103 10.35 12.04 -12.94
N VAL A 104 9.10 12.49 -13.04
CA VAL A 104 8.68 13.53 -14.00
C VAL A 104 9.17 14.92 -13.59
N ASP A 105 9.19 15.23 -12.29
CA ASP A 105 9.58 16.54 -11.78
C ASP A 105 10.85 16.44 -10.91
N GLU A 106 11.94 16.97 -11.45
CA GLU A 106 13.25 17.02 -10.79
C GLU A 106 13.26 17.83 -9.49
N ARG A 107 12.43 18.87 -9.41
CA ARG A 107 12.36 19.73 -8.22
C ARG A 107 12.00 18.93 -6.97
N LEU A 108 11.24 17.85 -7.12
CA LEU A 108 10.88 16.97 -6.01
C LEU A 108 12.05 16.14 -5.48
N ARG A 109 13.06 15.85 -6.32
CA ARG A 109 14.27 15.11 -5.91
C ARG A 109 15.26 16.01 -5.17
N GLU A 110 15.26 17.30 -5.47
CA GLU A 110 16.08 18.32 -4.78
C GLU A 110 15.58 18.64 -3.36
N MET A 111 14.31 18.35 -3.07
CA MET A 111 13.71 18.62 -1.76
C MET A 111 14.18 17.64 -0.68
N HIS A 112 14.42 18.16 0.53
CA HIS A 112 14.40 17.33 1.73
C HIS A 112 12.95 17.02 2.08
N VAL A 113 12.60 15.73 2.11
CA VAL A 113 11.21 15.29 2.21
C VAL A 113 10.97 14.38 3.40
N GLU A 114 9.76 14.46 3.95
CA GLU A 114 9.14 13.44 4.79
C GLU A 114 8.03 12.74 3.99
N LEU A 115 8.25 11.48 3.67
CA LEU A 115 7.29 10.65 2.96
C LEU A 115 6.46 9.85 3.96
N ILE A 116 5.14 9.97 3.85
CA ILE A 116 4.24 9.01 4.48
C ILE A 116 4.09 7.84 3.51
N VAL A 117 4.41 6.62 3.94
CA VAL A 117 4.56 5.47 3.06
C VAL A 117 3.85 4.23 3.60
N ARG A 118 3.47 3.32 2.71
CA ARG A 118 3.19 1.93 3.04
C ARG A 118 4.48 1.14 2.96
N GLN A 119 4.83 0.46 4.04
CA GLN A 119 5.92 -0.49 4.09
C GLN A 119 5.33 -1.90 4.19
N TYR A 120 5.57 -2.72 3.19
CA TYR A 120 5.03 -4.08 3.12
C TYR A 120 5.92 -5.04 3.89
N LYS A 121 5.33 -5.96 4.65
CA LYS A 121 6.10 -6.87 5.54
C LYS A 121 7.07 -7.80 4.80
N ARG A 122 6.79 -8.09 3.53
CA ARG A 122 7.51 -9.07 2.71
C ARG A 122 8.43 -8.46 1.65
N THR A 123 8.55 -7.13 1.60
CA THR A 123 9.43 -6.45 0.64
C THR A 123 10.05 -5.21 1.28
N PRO A 124 11.33 -4.90 1.00
CA PRO A 124 11.95 -3.68 1.48
C PRO A 124 11.39 -2.42 0.79
N ALA A 125 10.65 -2.57 -0.30
CA ALA A 125 10.17 -1.43 -1.07
C ALA A 125 9.00 -0.69 -0.41
N LEU A 126 8.99 0.63 -0.56
CA LEU A 126 7.94 1.50 -0.02
C LEU A 126 6.98 2.01 -1.11
N SER A 127 5.75 2.31 -0.74
CA SER A 127 4.75 2.95 -1.61
C SER A 127 4.33 4.30 -1.02
N VAL A 128 4.45 5.39 -1.78
CA VAL A 128 4.24 6.76 -1.28
C VAL A 128 2.75 7.14 -1.17
N LEU A 129 2.35 7.60 0.02
CA LEU A 129 1.00 8.06 0.35
C LEU A 129 0.89 9.59 0.48
N LYS A 130 1.92 10.29 0.97
CA LYS A 130 1.95 11.76 1.04
C LYS A 130 3.40 12.21 0.89
N ILE A 131 3.58 13.39 0.27
CA ILE A 131 4.88 14.05 0.15
C ILE A 131 4.82 15.32 0.99
N LEU A 132 5.71 15.42 1.97
CA LEU A 132 5.89 16.63 2.76
C LEU A 132 7.31 17.14 2.50
N GLN A 133 7.46 18.41 2.16
CA GLN A 133 8.76 19.06 2.15
C GLN A 133 9.07 19.55 3.56
N ILE A 134 10.31 19.34 3.99
CA ILE A 134 10.87 19.95 5.20
C ILE A 134 11.75 21.12 4.76
N GLU A 135 11.44 22.32 5.25
CA GLU A 135 12.26 23.52 5.03
C GLU A 135 12.20 24.38 6.31
N ASP A 136 13.36 24.78 6.83
CA ASP A 136 13.48 25.58 8.06
C ASP A 136 12.67 25.04 9.26
N GLY A 137 12.66 23.70 9.41
CA GLY A 137 11.92 23.01 10.47
C GLY A 137 10.39 23.00 10.29
N LYS A 138 9.88 23.61 9.22
CA LYS A 138 8.45 23.64 8.87
C LYS A 138 8.14 22.57 7.84
N LYS A 139 6.93 21.99 7.94
CA LYS A 139 6.43 21.00 6.99
C LYS A 139 5.44 21.62 6.04
N TYR A 140 5.59 21.29 4.76
CA TYR A 140 4.69 21.74 3.71
C TYR A 140 4.19 20.52 2.96
N ARG A 141 2.87 20.38 2.84
CA ARG A 141 2.29 19.39 1.95
C ARG A 141 2.57 19.80 0.52
N ILE A 142 3.15 18.87 -0.22
CA ILE A 142 3.43 19.00 -1.64
C ILE A 142 2.40 18.19 -2.41
N ASP A 143 1.69 18.88 -3.30
CA ASP A 143 0.72 18.29 -4.21
C ASP A 143 0.66 19.08 -5.52
N TYR A 144 0.07 18.51 -6.56
CA TYR A 144 -0.23 19.25 -7.78
C TYR A 144 -1.68 19.72 -7.73
N TRP A 145 -1.93 20.94 -8.16
CA TRP A 145 -3.25 21.56 -8.08
C TRP A 145 -3.70 22.06 -9.44
N CYS A 146 -4.93 21.76 -9.81
CA CYS A 146 -5.59 22.34 -10.97
C CYS A 146 -6.44 23.53 -10.51
N ASP A 147 -6.13 24.74 -11.00
CA ASP A 147 -6.86 25.96 -10.63
C ASP A 147 -8.28 26.00 -11.22
N VAL A 148 -8.54 25.28 -12.33
CA VAL A 148 -9.87 25.19 -12.96
C VAL A 148 -10.80 24.25 -12.19
N CYS A 149 -10.37 23.02 -11.94
CA CYS A 149 -11.21 22.01 -11.28
C CYS A 149 -11.19 22.10 -9.76
N ALA A 150 -10.23 22.84 -9.18
CA ALA A 150 -9.99 22.89 -7.74
C ALA A 150 -9.79 21.49 -7.12
N ILE A 151 -9.02 20.63 -7.78
CA ILE A 151 -8.69 19.28 -7.32
C ILE A 151 -7.18 19.05 -7.25
N VAL A 152 -6.81 18.06 -6.42
CA VAL A 152 -5.43 17.59 -6.26
C VAL A 152 -5.09 16.54 -7.31
N MET A 153 -3.94 16.71 -7.95
CA MET A 153 -3.27 15.77 -8.83
C MET A 153 -2.02 15.21 -8.14
N TYR A 154 -1.57 14.03 -8.58
CA TYR A 154 -0.43 13.34 -7.95
C TYR A 154 0.90 13.53 -8.67
N GLU A 155 0.89 14.01 -9.90
CA GLU A 155 2.08 14.28 -10.71
C GLU A 155 1.86 15.50 -11.59
N SER A 156 2.96 16.05 -12.10
CA SER A 156 2.98 17.11 -13.11
C SER A 156 2.31 16.64 -14.39
N GLY A 157 1.48 17.49 -15.00
CA GLY A 157 0.86 17.26 -16.30
C GLY A 157 -0.57 17.77 -16.41
N PRO A 158 -1.28 17.42 -17.50
CA PRO A 158 -2.66 17.83 -17.70
C PRO A 158 -3.59 17.21 -16.64
N CYS A 159 -4.54 18.01 -16.18
CA CYS A 159 -5.59 17.59 -15.26
C CYS A 159 -6.46 16.49 -15.90
N SER A 160 -6.72 15.40 -15.17
CA SER A 160 -7.53 14.29 -15.69
C SER A 160 -9.00 14.67 -15.96
N CYS A 161 -9.47 15.79 -15.40
CA CYS A 161 -10.84 16.26 -15.56
C CYS A 161 -10.97 17.29 -16.69
N CYS A 162 -10.30 18.45 -16.59
CA CYS A 162 -10.43 19.54 -17.57
C CYS A 162 -9.32 19.59 -18.64
N GLN A 163 -8.29 18.75 -18.53
CA GLN A 163 -7.11 18.73 -19.41
C GLN A 163 -6.23 19.99 -19.36
N ASP A 164 -6.51 20.95 -18.47
CA ASP A 164 -5.65 22.11 -18.23
C ASP A 164 -4.42 21.73 -17.40
N ASP A 165 -3.35 22.53 -17.48
CA ASP A 165 -2.10 22.28 -16.78
C ASP A 165 -2.29 22.39 -15.26
N ASN A 166 -1.73 21.44 -14.52
CA ASN A 166 -1.63 21.53 -13.08
C ASN A 166 -0.32 22.24 -12.67
N ARG A 167 -0.31 22.82 -11.47
CA ARG A 167 0.89 23.45 -10.90
C ARG A 167 1.29 22.79 -9.59
N LEU A 168 2.59 22.77 -9.33
CA LEU A 168 3.11 22.37 -8.04
C LEU A 168 2.64 23.36 -6.97
N ARG A 169 1.96 22.84 -5.95
CA ARG A 169 1.42 23.63 -4.85
C ARG A 169 2.08 23.20 -3.55
N ARG A 170 2.51 24.21 -2.81
CA ARG A 170 3.09 24.08 -1.48
C ARG A 170 2.11 24.63 -0.46
N THR A 171 1.57 23.76 0.38
CA THR A 171 0.62 24.15 1.44
C THR A 171 1.29 23.99 2.80
N PRO A 172 1.41 25.05 3.63
CA PRO A 172 1.94 24.88 4.98
C PRO A 172 1.02 23.96 5.78
N LEU A 173 1.60 22.96 6.45
CA LEU A 173 0.89 22.25 7.50
C LEU A 173 0.93 23.14 8.73
N GLY A 174 -0.19 23.78 9.08
CA GLY A 174 -0.33 24.41 10.38
C GLY A 174 -0.13 23.38 11.51
N GLU A 175 0.06 23.82 12.75
CA GLU A 175 0.17 22.96 13.95
C GLU A 175 -1.09 22.09 14.22
N ALA A 176 -2.06 22.07 13.30
CA ALA A 176 -3.15 21.12 13.34
C ALA A 176 -2.63 19.74 12.91
N THR A 177 -2.43 18.89 13.90
CA THR A 177 -2.39 17.44 13.82
C THR A 177 -3.54 16.96 12.92
N GLU A 178 -3.29 16.89 11.60
CA GLU A 178 -4.13 16.14 10.67
C GLU A 178 -3.84 14.66 10.99
N THR A 179 -4.38 14.19 12.11
CA THR A 179 -4.33 12.79 12.52
C THR A 179 -4.82 12.02 11.31
N PHE A 180 -3.92 11.25 10.71
CA PHE A 180 -4.28 10.31 9.67
C PHE A 180 -5.32 9.37 10.29
N ASN A 181 -6.60 9.65 10.07
CA ASN A 181 -7.66 8.70 10.32
C ASN A 181 -7.59 7.72 9.15
N PRO A 182 -7.09 6.49 9.35
CA PRO A 182 -7.23 5.49 8.31
C PRO A 182 -8.73 5.39 7.98
N PRO A 183 -9.09 5.19 6.69
CA PRO A 183 -10.48 4.92 6.36
C PRO A 183 -10.98 3.76 7.25
N PRO A 184 -12.22 3.83 7.78
CA PRO A 184 -12.77 2.70 8.51
C PRO A 184 -12.65 1.46 7.62
N SER A 185 -12.18 0.35 8.20
CA SER A 185 -12.11 -0.92 7.50
C SER A 185 -13.47 -1.17 6.84
N SER A 186 -13.46 -1.51 5.55
CA SER A 186 -14.65 -1.66 4.71
C SER A 186 -15.44 -2.93 5.05
N THR A 187 -15.65 -3.21 6.33
CA THR A 187 -16.30 -4.41 6.84
C THR A 187 -17.83 -4.34 6.73
N ASN A 188 -18.39 -3.25 6.21
CA ASN A 188 -19.83 -3.12 5.98
C ASN A 188 -20.13 -2.65 4.55
N LEU A 189 -20.01 -3.57 3.59
CA LEU A 189 -20.85 -3.52 2.39
C LEU A 189 -21.89 -4.64 2.52
N PRO A 190 -23.19 -4.32 2.39
CA PRO A 190 -24.28 -5.31 2.44
C PRO A 190 -24.24 -6.28 1.25
#